data_AF-A0A2A5FX20-F1
#
_entry.id   AF-A0A2A5FX20-F1
#
_cell.length_a   1.000
_cell.length_b   1.000
_cell.length_c   1.000
_cell.angle_alpha   90.00
_cell.angle_beta   90.00
_cell.angle_gamma   90.00
#
_symmetry.space_group_name_H-M   'P 1'
#
loop_
_entity.id
_entity.type
_entity.pdbx_description
1 polymer ?
#
loop_
_entity_poly.entity_id
_entity_poly.type
_entity_poly.pdbx_seq_one_letter_code
_entity_poly.pdbx_strand_id
1 'polypeptide(L)'
;MIKITIICAFITLIASCASSLEYMSVPLQTSDWKVGFQTKPKSFGDASYIREFIPKDDGIKNWSKIITIQYIDNKGNVPPKEFAAALISDIKKACPDTQWNVIEENKRSIIYEWYTKECSAPSHESDPNIFTPQHEIAKVMFGNTGIHKASYNEKTKDLNSKTRNEWIKKLKNTHLEKNGNVIKLL
;
A
#
# COMPACT_ATOMS: atom_id res chain seq x y z
N MET A 1 -53.44 -46.78 16.44
CA MET A 1 -52.97 -45.57 17.14
C MET A 1 -51.53 -45.30 16.71
N ILE A 2 -51.32 -44.26 15.91
CA ILE A 2 -50.00 -43.91 15.34
C ILE A 2 -49.37 -42.84 16.24
N LYS A 3 -48.17 -43.12 16.78
CA LYS A 3 -47.36 -42.16 17.52
C LYS A 3 -46.55 -41.33 16.53
N ILE A 4 -46.84 -40.03 16.44
CA ILE A 4 -46.05 -39.07 15.67
C ILE A 4 -45.01 -38.46 16.62
N THR A 5 -43.75 -38.87 16.46
CA THR A 5 -42.62 -38.27 17.17
C THR A 5 -42.20 -37.02 16.40
N ILE A 6 -42.49 -35.84 16.95
CA ILE A 6 -42.04 -34.56 16.41
C ILE A 6 -40.57 -34.37 16.80
N ILE A 7 -39.68 -34.43 15.80
CA ILE A 7 -38.26 -34.08 15.95
C ILE A 7 -38.15 -32.58 15.71
N CYS A 8 -37.98 -31.79 16.78
CA CYS A 8 -37.62 -30.38 16.69
C CYS A 8 -36.18 -30.24 16.18
N ALA A 9 -36.02 -29.87 14.91
CA ALA A 9 -34.72 -29.50 14.35
C ALA A 9 -34.29 -28.14 14.91
N PHE A 10 -33.27 -28.15 15.79
CA PHE A 10 -32.54 -26.96 16.21
C PHE A 10 -31.75 -26.43 15.00
N ILE A 11 -32.24 -25.36 14.38
CA ILE A 11 -31.50 -24.60 13.37
C ILE A 11 -30.51 -23.70 14.11
N THR A 12 -29.25 -24.10 14.18
CA THR A 12 -28.16 -23.25 14.68
C THR A 12 -27.82 -22.20 13.62
N LEU A 13 -28.25 -20.97 13.84
CA LEU A 13 -27.78 -19.79 13.11
C LEU A 13 -26.30 -19.57 13.44
N ILE A 14 -25.42 -20.08 12.59
CA ILE A 14 -23.99 -19.78 12.64
C ILE A 14 -23.84 -18.33 12.13
N ALA A 15 -23.81 -17.37 13.04
CA ALA A 15 -23.44 -16.00 12.73
C ALA A 15 -21.98 -16.01 12.25
N SER A 16 -21.77 -15.98 10.94
CA SER A 16 -20.44 -15.82 10.36
C SER A 16 -19.95 -14.43 10.74
N CYS A 17 -19.02 -14.35 11.68
CA CYS A 17 -18.22 -13.14 11.88
C CYS A 17 -17.39 -12.92 10.62
N ALA A 18 -17.95 -12.22 9.63
CA ALA A 18 -17.19 -11.65 8.55
C ALA A 18 -16.29 -10.57 9.16
N SER A 19 -15.06 -10.93 9.50
CA SER A 19 -14.02 -9.99 9.90
C SER A 19 -13.74 -9.06 8.72
N SER A 20 -14.45 -7.94 8.64
CA SER A 20 -14.26 -6.99 7.55
C SER A 20 -12.87 -6.36 7.64
N LEU A 21 -12.03 -6.60 6.63
CA LEU A 21 -10.69 -6.03 6.55
C LEU A 21 -10.77 -4.51 6.36
N GLU A 22 -9.87 -3.79 7.03
CA GLU A 22 -9.68 -2.36 6.80
C GLU A 22 -9.02 -2.15 5.44
N TYR A 23 -9.38 -1.11 4.71
CA TYR A 23 -8.71 -0.75 3.46
C TYR A 23 -8.43 0.73 3.38
N MET A 24 -7.39 1.09 2.64
CA MET A 24 -7.06 2.48 2.37
C MET A 24 -7.83 2.94 1.13
N SER A 25 -8.61 4.00 1.29
CA SER A 25 -9.29 4.70 0.21
C SER A 25 -8.34 5.77 -0.34
N VAL A 26 -8.05 5.70 -1.64
CA VAL A 26 -7.15 6.64 -2.32
C VAL A 26 -7.92 7.29 -3.47
N PRO A 27 -7.96 8.64 -3.56
CA PRO A 27 -8.70 9.36 -4.62
C PRO A 27 -7.97 9.28 -5.97
N LEU A 28 -7.93 8.08 -6.53
CA LEU A 28 -7.31 7.74 -7.80
C LEU A 28 -8.33 7.80 -8.93
N GLN A 29 -7.98 8.51 -10.00
CA GLN A 29 -8.65 8.34 -11.28
C GLN A 29 -7.97 7.19 -12.00
N THR A 30 -8.70 6.11 -12.27
CA THR A 30 -8.14 4.88 -12.82
C THR A 30 -8.31 4.77 -14.34
N SER A 31 -8.90 5.77 -15.00
CA SER A 31 -9.17 5.74 -16.45
C SER A 31 -7.92 5.52 -17.30
N ASP A 32 -6.76 5.98 -16.84
CA ASP A 32 -5.49 5.91 -17.59
C ASP A 32 -4.56 4.80 -17.07
N TRP A 33 -5.05 4.01 -16.11
CA TRP A 33 -4.28 3.01 -15.40
C TRP A 33 -4.84 1.60 -15.62
N LYS A 34 -3.98 0.59 -15.56
CA LYS A 34 -4.34 -0.83 -15.51
C LYS A 34 -3.64 -1.50 -14.34
N VAL A 35 -4.19 -2.62 -13.86
CA VAL A 35 -3.51 -3.44 -12.85
C VAL A 35 -2.30 -4.10 -13.50
N GLY A 36 -1.10 -3.75 -13.03
CA GLY A 36 0.17 -4.34 -13.47
C GLY A 36 0.55 -5.58 -12.65
N PHE A 37 0.27 -5.53 -11.35
CA PHE A 37 0.51 -6.63 -10.42
C PHE A 37 -0.50 -6.61 -9.28
N GLN A 38 -0.85 -7.78 -8.77
CA GLN A 38 -1.61 -7.92 -7.54
C GLN A 38 -1.32 -9.27 -6.89
N THR A 39 -1.26 -9.32 -5.56
CA THR A 39 -1.25 -10.59 -4.85
C THR A 39 -2.66 -11.15 -4.75
N LYS A 40 -2.79 -12.48 -4.86
CA LYS A 40 -3.97 -13.19 -4.38
C LYS A 40 -3.75 -13.50 -2.89
N PRO A 41 -4.77 -13.41 -2.02
CA PRO A 41 -4.66 -13.90 -0.65
C PRO A 41 -4.20 -15.36 -0.69
N LYS A 42 -3.09 -15.68 0.00
CA LYS A 42 -2.49 -17.02 -0.04
C LYS A 42 -3.23 -18.02 0.84
N SER A 43 -3.89 -17.55 1.89
CA SER A 43 -4.68 -18.36 2.82
C SER A 43 -5.65 -17.49 3.64
N PHE A 44 -6.64 -18.10 4.28
CA PHE A 44 -7.47 -17.44 5.29
C PHE A 44 -6.59 -17.08 6.50
N GLY A 45 -6.12 -15.83 6.58
CA GLY A 45 -5.27 -15.34 7.67
C GLY A 45 -3.97 -14.65 7.21
N ASP A 46 -3.51 -14.89 5.97
CA ASP A 46 -2.44 -14.11 5.36
C ASP A 46 -3.02 -12.81 4.78
N ALA A 47 -3.16 -11.81 5.65
CA ALA A 47 -3.93 -10.61 5.34
C ALA A 47 -3.20 -9.60 4.45
N SER A 48 -1.87 -9.71 4.26
CA SER A 48 -1.10 -8.76 3.46
C SER A 48 -1.52 -8.77 1.98
N TYR A 49 -1.86 -7.61 1.44
CA TYR A 49 -2.19 -7.44 0.03
C TYR A 49 -1.32 -6.36 -0.60
N ILE A 50 -1.05 -6.50 -1.89
CA ILE A 50 -0.49 -5.43 -2.70
C ILE A 50 -1.23 -5.41 -4.03
N ARG A 51 -1.53 -4.22 -4.51
CA ARG A 51 -2.05 -3.96 -5.84
C ARG A 51 -1.28 -2.80 -6.44
N GLU A 52 -0.78 -3.02 -7.64
CA GLU A 52 0.02 -2.06 -8.38
C GLU A 52 -0.68 -1.71 -9.69
N PHE A 53 -0.73 -0.42 -9.96
CA PHE A 53 -1.29 0.13 -11.18
C PHE A 53 -0.17 0.77 -11.99
N ILE A 54 -0.18 0.51 -13.29
CA ILE A 54 0.74 1.10 -14.26
C ILE A 54 -0.09 1.81 -15.35
N PRO A 55 0.47 2.78 -16.09
CA PRO A 55 -0.19 3.35 -17.25
C PRO A 55 -0.67 2.27 -18.23
N LYS A 56 -1.80 2.51 -18.92
CA LYS A 56 -2.38 1.53 -19.87
C LYS A 56 -1.40 1.12 -20.96
N ASP A 57 -0.54 2.03 -21.39
CA ASP A 57 0.42 1.81 -22.46
C ASP A 57 1.74 1.18 -21.97
N ASP A 58 1.94 1.09 -20.65
CA ASP A 58 3.17 0.55 -20.06
C ASP A 58 3.12 -0.98 -19.90
N GLY A 59 4.29 -1.62 -19.89
CA GLY A 59 4.46 -3.02 -19.48
C GLY A 59 4.94 -3.13 -18.03
N ILE A 60 4.55 -4.20 -17.32
CA ILE A 60 4.96 -4.39 -15.91
C ILE A 60 6.48 -4.50 -15.71
N LYS A 61 7.23 -4.93 -16.73
CA LYS A 61 8.70 -4.96 -16.67
C LYS A 61 9.37 -3.62 -16.96
N ASN A 62 8.66 -2.71 -17.64
CA ASN A 62 9.18 -1.46 -18.20
C ASN A 62 8.25 -0.27 -17.90
N TRP A 63 7.67 -0.23 -16.70
CA TRP A 63 6.76 0.85 -16.31
C TRP A 63 7.52 2.18 -16.20
N SER A 64 6.86 3.27 -16.56
CA SER A 64 7.32 4.65 -16.37
C SER A 64 6.83 5.21 -15.03
N LYS A 65 5.60 4.83 -14.66
CA LYS A 65 4.94 5.21 -13.41
C LYS A 65 4.29 4.00 -12.76
N ILE A 66 4.25 3.99 -11.44
CA ILE A 66 3.56 2.96 -10.67
C ILE A 66 2.83 3.58 -9.49
N ILE A 67 1.58 3.16 -9.29
CA ILE A 67 0.83 3.43 -8.07
C ILE A 67 0.74 2.12 -7.30
N THR A 68 1.20 2.11 -6.07
CA THR A 68 1.13 0.94 -5.20
C THR A 68 0.15 1.22 -4.08
N ILE A 69 -0.84 0.33 -3.90
CA ILE A 69 -1.68 0.27 -2.72
C ILE A 69 -1.39 -1.05 -2.03
N GLN A 70 -0.99 -0.97 -0.77
CA GLN A 70 -0.51 -2.11 -0.01
C GLN A 70 -1.07 -2.11 1.39
N TYR A 71 -1.37 -3.30 1.88
CA TYR A 71 -1.58 -3.58 3.30
C TYR A 71 -0.58 -4.62 3.76
N ILE A 72 -0.04 -4.40 4.95
CA ILE A 72 0.93 -5.26 5.60
C ILE A 72 0.39 -5.54 6.98
N ASP A 73 0.19 -6.82 7.29
CA ASP A 73 -0.14 -7.24 8.65
C ASP A 73 1.00 -6.80 9.60
N ASN A 74 0.64 -6.03 10.63
CA ASN A 74 1.60 -5.41 11.54
C ASN A 74 1.52 -6.04 12.93
N LYS A 75 1.76 -7.34 13.03
CA LYS A 75 1.74 -8.09 14.31
C LYS A 75 2.65 -7.49 15.40
N GLY A 76 3.65 -6.70 15.00
CA GLY A 76 4.58 -6.03 15.91
C GLY A 76 4.18 -4.61 16.33
N ASN A 77 3.04 -4.07 15.87
CA ASN A 77 2.62 -2.69 16.11
C ASN A 77 3.71 -1.64 15.79
N VAL A 78 4.51 -1.89 14.75
CA VAL A 78 5.57 -0.98 14.30
C VAL A 78 4.94 0.38 13.93
N PRO A 79 5.37 1.50 14.53
CA PRO A 79 4.88 2.83 14.18
C PRO A 79 5.16 3.20 12.71
N PRO A 80 4.30 4.01 12.06
CA PRO A 80 4.51 4.44 10.67
C PRO A 80 5.89 5.05 10.39
N LYS A 81 6.41 5.82 11.35
CA LYS A 81 7.73 6.43 11.26
C LYS A 81 8.84 5.38 11.20
N GLU A 82 8.79 4.39 12.08
CA GLU A 82 9.79 3.31 12.12
C GLU A 82 9.71 2.42 10.89
N PHE A 83 8.50 2.13 10.42
CA PHE A 83 8.29 1.43 9.15
C PHE A 83 8.91 2.19 7.97
N ALA A 84 8.64 3.49 7.86
CA ALA A 84 9.21 4.34 6.82
C ALA A 84 10.74 4.44 6.93
N ALA A 85 11.28 4.53 8.15
CA ALA A 85 12.72 4.57 8.42
C ALA A 85 13.42 3.26 8.02
N ALA A 86 12.80 2.10 8.29
CA ALA A 86 13.32 0.81 7.86
C ALA A 86 13.34 0.70 6.32
N LEU A 87 12.25 1.11 5.66
CA LEU A 87 12.15 1.10 4.20
C LEU A 87 13.24 1.95 3.54
N ILE A 88 13.45 3.19 4.00
CA ILE A 88 14.50 4.03 3.42
C ILE A 88 15.91 3.54 3.76
N SER A 89 16.10 2.89 4.91
CA SER A 89 17.37 2.24 5.27
C SER A 89 17.73 1.15 4.25
N ASP A 90 16.76 0.31 3.87
CA ASP A 90 16.98 -0.73 2.87
C ASP A 90 17.25 -0.16 1.47
N ILE A 91 16.53 0.90 1.07
CA ILE A 91 16.81 1.60 -0.19
C ILE A 91 18.24 2.18 -0.18
N LYS A 92 18.67 2.80 0.92
CA LYS A 92 20.01 3.39 1.04
C LYS A 92 21.13 2.36 1.05
N LYS A 93 20.88 1.10 1.42
CA LYS A 93 21.86 0.02 1.26
C LYS A 93 22.17 -0.25 -0.22
N ALA A 94 21.15 -0.18 -1.08
CA ALA A 94 21.31 -0.35 -2.53
C ALA A 94 21.76 0.94 -3.23
N CYS A 95 21.26 2.10 -2.79
CA CYS A 95 21.51 3.40 -3.39
C CYS A 95 21.84 4.43 -2.28
N PRO A 96 23.11 4.51 -1.83
CA PRO A 96 23.52 5.34 -0.68
C PRO A 96 23.17 6.83 -0.77
N ASP A 97 23.17 7.38 -1.99
CA ASP A 97 22.87 8.79 -2.25
C ASP A 97 21.38 9.15 -2.28
N THR A 98 20.51 8.19 -1.93
CA THR A 98 19.06 8.41 -1.88
C THR A 98 18.71 9.58 -0.97
N GLN A 99 18.01 10.56 -1.53
CA GLN A 99 17.47 11.68 -0.79
C GLN A 99 16.15 11.28 -0.14
N TRP A 100 15.91 11.75 1.07
CA TRP A 100 14.71 11.43 1.87
C TRP A 100 14.16 12.71 2.48
N ASN A 101 12.85 12.90 2.39
CA ASN A 101 12.17 14.04 2.98
C ASN A 101 10.84 13.62 3.59
N VAL A 102 10.58 14.09 4.81
CA VAL A 102 9.28 13.91 5.49
C VAL A 102 8.45 15.16 5.23
N ILE A 103 7.28 14.98 4.62
CA ILE A 103 6.37 16.06 4.24
C ILE A 103 5.38 16.35 5.38
N GLU A 104 4.88 15.30 6.02
CA GLU A 104 3.92 15.40 7.13
C GLU A 104 4.03 14.15 8.00
N GLU A 105 3.98 14.30 9.32
CA GLU A 105 4.04 13.17 10.25
C GLU A 105 3.10 13.41 11.45
N ASN A 106 2.42 12.36 11.88
CA ASN A 106 1.76 12.27 13.17
C ASN A 106 1.88 10.83 13.71
N LYS A 107 1.29 10.57 14.89
CA LYS A 107 1.39 9.27 15.56
C LYS A 107 0.90 8.08 14.73
N ARG A 108 -0.02 8.29 13.79
CA ARG A 108 -0.68 7.22 13.01
C ARG A 108 -0.50 7.35 11.51
N SER A 109 0.20 8.38 11.02
CA SER A 109 0.52 8.48 9.61
C SER A 109 1.79 9.28 9.33
N ILE A 110 2.45 8.94 8.23
CA ILE A 110 3.56 9.69 7.67
C ILE A 110 3.37 9.85 6.17
N ILE A 111 3.58 11.06 5.65
CA ILE A 111 3.76 11.35 4.24
C ILE A 111 5.22 11.70 4.03
N TYR A 112 5.85 11.02 3.09
CA TYR A 112 7.26 11.21 2.75
C TYR A 112 7.46 11.17 1.25
N GLU A 113 8.65 11.56 0.84
CA GLU A 113 9.18 11.31 -0.48
C GLU A 113 10.63 10.87 -0.41
N TRP A 114 11.05 10.11 -1.41
CA TRP A 114 12.45 9.82 -1.63
C TRP A 114 12.78 9.84 -3.11
N TYR A 115 14.06 10.08 -3.38
CA TYR A 115 14.58 10.18 -4.73
C TYR A 115 15.94 9.49 -4.81
N THR A 116 16.09 8.60 -5.78
CA THR A 116 17.37 7.98 -6.13
C THR A 116 17.90 8.61 -7.41
N LYS A 117 19.22 8.85 -7.44
CA LYS A 117 19.95 8.99 -8.70
C LYS A 117 20.24 7.61 -9.29
N GLU A 118 20.85 7.59 -10.47
CA GLU A 118 21.43 6.38 -11.01
C GLU A 118 22.44 5.81 -9.99
N CYS A 119 22.19 4.57 -9.57
CA CYS A 119 22.99 3.85 -8.59
C CYS A 119 23.39 2.50 -9.15
N SER A 120 24.56 2.01 -8.76
CA SER A 120 25.08 0.70 -9.12
C SER A 120 25.10 -0.17 -7.86
N ALA A 121 24.10 -1.02 -7.67
CA ALA A 121 24.12 -2.02 -6.60
C ALA A 121 24.68 -3.35 -7.15
N PRO A 122 25.80 -3.88 -6.60
CA PRO A 122 26.41 -5.13 -7.08
C PRO A 122 25.53 -6.38 -6.97
N SER A 123 24.43 -6.34 -6.22
CA SER A 123 23.62 -7.51 -5.84
C SER A 123 22.23 -7.60 -6.51
N HIS A 124 21.89 -6.68 -7.41
CA HIS A 124 20.54 -6.58 -7.99
C HIS A 124 20.51 -6.64 -9.53
N GLU A 125 21.45 -7.36 -10.15
CA GLU A 125 21.50 -7.54 -11.62
C GLU A 125 20.20 -8.11 -12.23
N SER A 126 19.33 -8.73 -11.42
CA SER A 126 18.06 -9.32 -11.86
C SER A 126 16.88 -8.36 -11.99
N ASP A 127 16.94 -7.13 -11.44
CA ASP A 127 15.91 -6.10 -11.67
C ASP A 127 16.54 -4.80 -12.20
N PRO A 128 16.51 -4.56 -13.53
CA PRO A 128 17.11 -3.37 -14.14
C PRO A 128 16.41 -2.07 -13.71
N ASN A 129 15.22 -2.15 -13.09
CA ASN A 129 14.47 -0.97 -12.69
C ASN A 129 15.00 -0.33 -11.41
N ILE A 130 15.72 -1.07 -10.56
CA ILE A 130 16.27 -0.55 -9.29
C ILE A 130 17.32 0.55 -9.55
N PHE A 131 18.05 0.47 -10.67
CA PHE A 131 19.14 1.39 -11.00
C PHE A 131 18.69 2.65 -11.74
N THR A 132 17.44 2.70 -12.19
CA THR A 132 16.93 3.86 -12.90
C THR A 132 16.62 4.98 -11.88
N PRO A 133 16.96 6.25 -12.16
CA PRO A 133 16.50 7.37 -11.33
C PRO A 133 15.00 7.30 -11.14
N GLN A 134 14.54 7.43 -9.89
CA GLN A 134 13.14 7.33 -9.55
C GLN A 134 12.81 8.20 -8.34
N HIS A 135 11.57 8.67 -8.30
CA HIS A 135 11.04 9.51 -7.22
C HIS A 135 9.73 8.91 -6.74
N GLU A 136 9.68 8.52 -5.47
CA GLU A 136 8.46 8.06 -4.82
C GLU A 136 7.91 9.12 -3.87
N ILE A 137 6.60 9.30 -3.87
CA ILE A 137 5.84 10.00 -2.82
C ILE A 137 4.87 8.99 -2.23
N ALA A 138 4.88 8.84 -0.92
CA ALA A 138 4.06 7.84 -0.25
C ALA A 138 3.40 8.38 1.01
N LYS A 139 2.28 7.74 1.36
CA LYS A 139 1.67 7.85 2.68
C LYS A 139 1.56 6.47 3.29
N VAL A 140 1.95 6.38 4.55
CA VAL A 140 1.76 5.21 5.40
C VAL A 140 0.79 5.59 6.51
N MET A 141 -0.22 4.76 6.73
CA MET A 141 -1.20 4.91 7.81
C MET A 141 -1.24 3.63 8.63
N PHE A 142 -1.35 3.78 9.95
CA PHE A 142 -1.53 2.66 10.86
C PHE A 142 -3.01 2.52 11.21
N GLY A 143 -3.61 1.43 10.72
CA GLY A 143 -4.98 1.00 11.05
C GLY A 143 -5.01 0.16 12.31
N ASN A 144 -6.18 -0.37 12.65
CA ASN A 144 -6.33 -1.28 13.78
C ASN A 144 -5.81 -2.69 13.48
N THR A 145 -5.74 -3.07 12.19
CA THR A 145 -5.32 -4.41 11.79
C THR A 145 -3.90 -4.46 11.21
N GLY A 146 -3.36 -3.34 10.75
CA GLY A 146 -2.05 -3.32 10.13
C GLY A 146 -1.63 -1.98 9.56
N ILE A 147 -0.56 -2.03 8.77
CA ILE A 147 -0.02 -0.88 8.05
C ILE A 147 -0.67 -0.83 6.67
N HIS A 148 -1.13 0.35 6.28
CA HIS A 148 -1.62 0.63 4.94
C HIS A 148 -0.69 1.65 4.27
N LYS A 149 -0.21 1.35 3.07
CA LYS A 149 0.64 2.24 2.27
C LYS A 149 -0.05 2.55 0.94
N ALA A 150 -0.03 3.81 0.54
CA ALA A 150 -0.25 4.22 -0.84
C ALA A 150 0.97 5.01 -1.31
N SER A 151 1.47 4.70 -2.50
CA SER A 151 2.58 5.43 -3.11
C SER A 151 2.37 5.67 -4.59
N TYR A 152 2.97 6.75 -5.07
CA TYR A 152 3.22 7.02 -6.47
C TYR A 152 4.72 7.04 -6.68
N ASN A 153 5.20 6.31 -7.67
CA ASN A 153 6.60 6.30 -8.05
C ASN A 153 6.72 6.53 -9.57
N GLU A 154 7.66 7.37 -9.97
CA GLU A 154 7.94 7.73 -11.36
C GLU A 154 9.44 7.59 -11.64
N LYS A 155 9.77 6.90 -12.73
CA LYS A 155 11.15 6.83 -13.23
C LYS A 155 11.51 8.15 -13.88
N THR A 156 12.12 9.03 -13.10
CA THR A 156 12.53 10.36 -13.54
C THR A 156 13.75 10.81 -12.76
N LYS A 157 14.56 11.68 -13.39
CA LYS A 157 15.65 12.39 -12.71
C LYS A 157 15.13 13.54 -11.84
N ASP A 158 13.97 14.09 -12.17
CA ASP A 158 13.34 15.18 -11.43
C ASP A 158 11.83 15.10 -11.60
N LEU A 159 11.09 15.06 -10.49
CA LEU A 159 9.64 14.99 -10.52
C LEU A 159 9.07 16.40 -10.65
N ASN A 160 8.31 16.63 -11.73
CA ASN A 160 7.67 17.92 -11.96
C ASN A 160 6.85 18.36 -10.74
N SER A 161 7.03 19.62 -10.32
CA SER A 161 6.38 20.20 -9.13
C SER A 161 4.86 20.11 -9.15
N LYS A 162 4.22 20.20 -10.33
CA LYS A 162 2.78 20.01 -10.50
C LYS A 162 2.38 18.59 -10.12
N THR A 163 3.04 17.57 -10.70
CA THR A 163 2.79 16.16 -10.40
C THR A 163 3.04 15.87 -8.92
N ARG A 164 4.16 16.37 -8.37
CA ARG A 164 4.50 16.23 -6.94
C ARG A 164 3.38 16.78 -6.04
N ASN A 165 2.93 18.00 -6.30
CA ASN A 165 1.91 18.66 -5.48
C ASN A 165 0.53 17.98 -5.62
N GLU A 166 0.18 17.52 -6.82
CA GLU A 166 -1.05 16.76 -7.05
C GLU A 166 -1.06 15.46 -6.25
N TRP A 167 0.05 14.72 -6.22
CA TRP A 167 0.16 13.49 -5.45
C TRP A 167 0.17 13.72 -3.95
N ILE A 168 0.87 14.74 -3.46
CA ILE A 168 0.79 15.14 -2.04
C ILE A 168 -0.67 15.45 -1.66
N LYS A 169 -1.40 16.20 -2.49
CA LYS A 169 -2.82 16.50 -2.24
C LYS A 169 -3.69 15.24 -2.22
N LYS A 170 -3.49 14.32 -3.16
CA LYS A 170 -4.21 13.03 -3.20
C LYS A 170 -3.92 12.20 -1.95
N LEU A 171 -2.66 12.11 -1.55
CA LEU A 171 -2.22 11.36 -0.36
C LEU A 171 -2.75 11.97 0.94
N LYS A 172 -2.78 13.29 1.08
CA LYS A 172 -3.41 13.96 2.24
C LYS A 172 -4.89 13.58 2.38
N ASN A 173 -5.60 13.44 1.26
CA ASN A 173 -7.02 13.06 1.22
C ASN A 173 -7.27 11.54 1.30
N THR A 174 -6.26 10.71 1.57
CA THR A 174 -6.51 9.28 1.84
C THR A 174 -6.97 9.06 3.26
N HIS A 175 -7.84 8.08 3.43
CA HIS A 175 -8.36 7.65 4.72
C HIS A 175 -8.53 6.14 4.77
N LEU A 176 -8.66 5.60 5.97
CA LEU A 176 -8.97 4.19 6.16
C LEU A 176 -10.48 4.01 6.23
N GLU A 177 -10.98 2.95 5.62
CA GLU A 177 -12.38 2.56 5.64
C GLU A 177 -12.55 1.14 6.18
N LYS A 178 -13.67 0.92 6.86
CA LYS A 178 -14.16 -0.39 7.29
C LYS A 178 -15.66 -0.44 7.09
N ASN A 179 -16.15 -1.45 6.36
CA ASN A 179 -17.59 -1.57 6.03
C ASN A 179 -18.17 -0.31 5.37
N GLY A 180 -17.41 0.35 4.51
CA GLY A 180 -17.82 1.58 3.83
C GLY A 180 -17.88 2.84 4.71
N ASN A 181 -17.37 2.77 5.94
CA ASN A 181 -17.31 3.90 6.86
C ASN A 181 -15.86 4.33 7.08
N VAL A 182 -15.64 5.65 7.09
CA VAL A 182 -14.33 6.24 7.42
C VAL A 182 -13.98 5.94 8.87
N ILE A 183 -12.80 5.36 9.09
CA ILE A 183 -12.26 5.08 10.42
C ILE A 183 -11.65 6.36 10.97
N LYS A 184 -12.13 6.81 12.14
CA LYS A 184 -11.47 7.86 12.91
C LYS A 184 -10.34 7.24 13.71
N LEU A 185 -9.12 7.58 13.31
CA LEU A 185 -7.92 7.19 14.02
C LEU A 185 -7.74 8.15 15.21
N LEU A 186 -8.04 7.67 16.42
CA LEU A 186 -7.89 8.43 17.67
C LEU A 186 -6.43 8.54 18.14
#